data_AF-A0A7V4MGZ7-F1
#
_entry.id   AF-A0A7V4MGZ7-F1
#
_cell.length_a   1.000
_cell.length_b   1.000
_cell.length_c   1.000
_cell.angle_alpha   90.00
_cell.angle_beta   90.00
_cell.angle_gamma   90.00
#
_symmetry.space_group_name_H-M   'P 1'
#
loop_
_entity.id
_entity.type
_entity.pdbx_description
1 polymer ?
#
loop_
_entity_poly.entity_id
_entity_poly.type
_entity_poly.pdbx_seq_one_letter_code
_entity_poly.pdbx_strand_id
1 'polypeptide(L)'
;MSDAGLQTQGGLEAQPVMPVRRLNNFVYCPRLFYFQWVENIFQESADTVAGAHLHRNVDAPSRLDDEKARALSENLPEGAKLRSLRLESDALGLVGVVDLVEGGPDGAQIVDYKKGSARRTSEGEREAREPESIQVGAYALLLQEHGVKVSGAV
;
A
#
# COMPACT_ATOMS: atom_id res chain seq x y z
N MET A 1 21.81 9.67 -37.48
CA MET A 1 21.48 8.99 -36.21
C MET A 1 21.93 9.92 -35.11
N SER A 2 21.00 10.57 -34.39
CA SER A 2 21.38 11.48 -33.31
C SER A 2 21.83 10.64 -32.12
N ASP A 3 23.13 10.69 -31.83
CA ASP A 3 23.72 10.18 -30.62
C ASP A 3 23.31 11.12 -29.48
N ALA A 4 22.08 10.97 -29.01
CA ALA A 4 21.62 11.64 -27.80
C ALA A 4 22.37 10.97 -26.64
N GLY A 5 23.55 11.50 -26.32
CA GLY A 5 24.34 11.03 -25.19
C GLY A 5 23.46 10.93 -23.95
N LEU A 6 23.41 9.75 -23.33
CA LEU A 6 22.69 9.55 -22.08
C LEU A 6 23.18 10.60 -21.08
N GLN A 7 22.30 11.53 -20.71
CA GLN A 7 22.52 12.45 -19.62
C GLN A 7 22.44 11.64 -18.32
N THR A 8 23.59 11.17 -17.83
CA THR A 8 23.76 10.54 -16.52
C THR A 8 24.04 11.57 -15.44
N GLN A 9 23.47 12.78 -15.54
CA GLN A 9 23.54 13.75 -14.44
C GLN A 9 22.74 13.18 -13.25
N GLY A 10 23.42 12.33 -12.48
CA GLY A 10 22.93 11.60 -11.31
C GLY A 10 22.80 12.49 -10.08
N GLY A 11 22.30 13.71 -10.27
CA GLY A 11 21.67 14.42 -9.18
C GLY A 11 20.35 13.71 -8.93
N LEU A 12 20.30 12.83 -7.93
CA LEU A 12 19.04 12.39 -7.36
C LEU A 12 18.47 13.61 -6.62
N GLU A 13 17.82 14.53 -7.36
CA GLU A 13 16.82 15.37 -6.72
C GLU A 13 15.91 14.47 -5.90
N ALA A 14 15.53 14.93 -4.70
CA ALA A 14 14.73 14.14 -3.78
C ALA A 14 13.51 13.59 -4.52
N GLN A 15 13.49 12.27 -4.72
CA GLN A 15 12.40 11.63 -5.42
C GLN A 15 11.13 11.77 -4.56
N PRO A 16 9.97 12.03 -5.17
CA PRO A 16 8.74 12.08 -4.40
C PRO A 16 8.50 10.73 -3.72
N VAL A 17 7.95 10.77 -2.50
CA VAL A 17 7.52 9.57 -1.79
C VAL A 17 6.59 8.75 -2.69
N MET A 18 6.93 7.48 -2.89
CA MET A 18 6.24 6.62 -3.83
C MET A 18 5.02 5.98 -3.17
N PRO A 19 3.83 6.06 -3.78
CA PRO A 19 2.67 5.36 -3.26
C PRO A 19 2.91 3.84 -3.24
N VAL A 20 2.55 3.14 -2.16
CA VAL A 20 2.70 1.68 -2.04
C VAL A 20 2.04 0.92 -3.20
N ARG A 21 0.93 1.43 -3.73
CA ARG A 21 0.28 0.86 -4.93
C ARG A 21 1.21 0.81 -6.16
N ARG A 22 2.22 1.69 -6.25
CA ARG A 22 3.21 1.65 -7.33
C ARG A 22 4.16 0.47 -7.21
N LEU A 23 4.48 0.00 -5.99
CA LEU A 23 5.21 -1.26 -5.79
C LEU A 23 4.41 -2.44 -6.36
N ASN A 24 3.11 -2.52 -6.05
CA ASN A 24 2.22 -3.54 -6.62
C ASN A 24 2.25 -3.50 -8.16
N ASN A 25 2.08 -2.31 -8.75
CA ASN A 25 2.13 -2.15 -10.20
C ASN A 25 3.47 -2.61 -10.80
N PHE A 26 4.60 -2.30 -10.15
CA PHE A 26 5.93 -2.65 -10.65
C PHE A 26 6.15 -4.16 -10.65
N VAL A 27 5.80 -4.82 -9.54
CA VAL A 27 5.89 -6.28 -9.40
C VAL A 27 4.97 -6.97 -10.41
N TYR A 28 3.76 -6.43 -10.63
CA TYR A 28 2.85 -6.96 -11.64
C TYR A 28 3.38 -6.78 -13.06
N CYS A 29 3.80 -5.56 -13.41
CA CYS A 29 4.31 -5.22 -14.74
C CYS A 29 5.11 -3.90 -14.70
N PRO A 30 6.44 -3.95 -14.87
CA PRO A 30 7.27 -2.74 -14.89
C PRO A 30 6.84 -1.71 -15.95
N ARG A 31 6.31 -2.19 -17.09
CA ARG A 31 5.77 -1.31 -18.14
C ARG A 31 4.51 -0.57 -17.69
N LEU A 32 3.63 -1.22 -16.92
CA LEU A 32 2.45 -0.58 -16.34
C LEU A 32 2.86 0.48 -15.32
N PHE A 33 3.81 0.14 -14.45
CA PHE A 33 4.40 1.10 -13.50
C PHE A 33 4.95 2.33 -14.23
N TYR A 34 5.76 2.12 -15.27
CA TYR A 34 6.35 3.22 -16.05
C TYR A 34 5.27 4.16 -16.60
N PHE A 35 4.25 3.62 -17.27
CA PHE A 35 3.18 4.45 -17.80
C PHE A 35 2.43 5.21 -16.72
N GLN A 36 2.04 4.55 -15.63
CA GLN A 36 1.16 5.20 -14.65
C GLN A 36 1.88 6.09 -13.65
N TRP A 37 3.17 5.87 -13.37
CA TRP A 37 3.95 6.62 -12.39
C TRP A 37 4.91 7.61 -13.02
N VAL A 38 5.70 7.16 -14.01
CA VAL A 38 6.73 8.01 -14.63
C VAL A 38 6.09 8.93 -15.67
N GLU A 39 5.26 8.38 -16.55
CA GLU A 39 4.61 9.15 -17.63
C GLU A 39 3.25 9.75 -17.22
N ASN A 40 2.74 9.39 -16.04
CA ASN A 40 1.42 9.79 -15.54
C ASN A 40 0.25 9.50 -16.53
N ILE A 41 0.35 8.39 -17.26
CA ILE A 41 -0.66 7.89 -18.19
C ILE A 41 -1.52 6.86 -17.46
N PHE A 42 -2.80 7.17 -17.26
CA PHE A 42 -3.78 6.26 -16.70
C PHE A 42 -5.04 6.21 -17.57
N GLN A 43 -5.50 4.99 -17.87
CA GLN A 43 -6.76 4.76 -18.57
C GLN A 43 -7.73 4.07 -17.62
N GLU A 44 -8.86 4.70 -17.37
CA GLU A 44 -9.91 4.13 -16.54
C GLU A 44 -10.57 2.93 -17.23
N SER A 45 -10.88 1.91 -16.44
CA SER A 45 -11.76 0.80 -16.81
C SER A 45 -12.99 0.77 -15.90
N ALA A 46 -14.02 0.02 -16.29
CA ALA A 46 -15.19 -0.19 -15.43
C ALA A 46 -14.79 -0.75 -14.05
N ASP A 47 -13.74 -1.59 -13.99
CA ASP A 47 -13.23 -2.13 -12.74
C ASP A 47 -12.51 -1.10 -11.87
N THR A 48 -11.71 -0.20 -12.47
CA THR A 48 -11.03 0.85 -11.70
C THR A 48 -12.02 1.87 -11.16
N VAL A 49 -13.05 2.20 -11.94
CA VAL A 49 -14.13 3.09 -11.50
C VAL A 49 -14.91 2.45 -10.34
N ALA A 50 -15.33 1.19 -10.50
CA ALA A 50 -16.04 0.46 -9.43
C ALA A 50 -15.18 0.31 -8.16
N GLY A 51 -13.88 0.04 -8.31
CA GLY A 51 -12.94 -0.01 -7.20
C GLY A 51 -12.82 1.32 -6.48
N ALA A 52 -12.69 2.43 -7.22
CA ALA A 52 -12.67 3.76 -6.63
C ALA A 52 -13.97 4.06 -5.86
N HIS A 53 -15.13 3.58 -6.31
CA HIS A 53 -16.38 3.71 -5.55
C HIS A 53 -16.44 2.87 -4.27
N LEU A 54 -15.86 1.65 -4.28
CA LEU A 54 -15.77 0.81 -3.09
C LEU A 54 -14.89 1.47 -2.03
N HIS A 55 -13.79 2.08 -2.45
CA HIS A 55 -12.89 2.83 -1.57
C HIS A 55 -13.50 4.20 -1.19
N ARG A 56 -14.36 4.80 -2.04
CA ARG A 56 -14.98 6.13 -1.78
C ARG A 56 -15.77 6.21 -0.48
N ASN A 57 -16.43 5.12 -0.08
CA ASN A 57 -17.18 5.06 1.19
C ASN A 57 -16.26 4.91 2.42
N VAL A 58 -14.97 4.70 2.17
CA VAL A 58 -13.87 4.52 3.12
C VAL A 58 -12.89 5.73 3.02
N ASP A 59 -12.97 6.53 1.94
CA ASP A 59 -12.04 7.60 1.51
C ASP A 59 -12.24 8.99 2.16
N ALA A 60 -12.61 9.08 3.43
CA ALA A 60 -12.01 10.15 4.22
C ALA A 60 -10.77 9.55 4.87
N PRO A 61 -9.62 9.41 4.15
CA PRO A 61 -8.42 8.89 4.76
C PRO A 61 -8.12 9.78 5.95
N SER A 62 -8.28 9.21 7.13
CA SER A 62 -7.90 9.92 8.32
C SER A 62 -6.40 10.10 8.24
N ARG A 63 -5.97 11.36 8.22
CA ARG A 63 -4.58 11.66 8.56
C ARG A 63 -4.28 10.99 9.90
N LEU A 64 -3.02 10.62 10.11
CA LEU A 64 -2.57 10.23 11.42
C LEU A 64 -2.79 11.44 12.36
N ASP A 65 -3.89 11.41 13.09
CA ASP A 65 -4.22 12.38 14.13
C ASP A 65 -3.72 11.85 15.47
N ASP A 66 -3.74 12.72 16.49
CA ASP A 66 -3.18 12.39 17.80
C ASP A 66 -3.85 11.15 18.42
N GLU A 67 -5.14 10.93 18.15
CA GLU A 67 -5.88 9.75 18.61
C GLU A 67 -5.35 8.47 17.95
N LYS A 68 -5.16 8.47 16.64
CA LYS A 68 -4.59 7.32 15.91
C LYS A 68 -3.13 7.11 16.24
N ALA A 69 -2.34 8.17 16.32
CA ALA A 69 -0.95 8.09 16.74
C ALA A 69 -0.84 7.46 18.13
N ARG A 70 -1.70 7.87 19.06
CA ARG A 70 -1.79 7.26 20.39
C ARG A 70 -2.17 5.78 20.31
N ALA A 71 -3.22 5.44 19.57
CA ALA A 71 -3.65 4.06 19.40
C ALA A 71 -2.56 3.17 18.79
N LEU A 72 -1.80 3.66 17.81
CA LEU A 72 -0.65 2.96 17.24
C LEU A 72 0.50 2.83 18.26
N SER A 73 0.79 3.88 19.03
CA SER A 73 1.84 3.87 20.06
C SER A 73 1.53 2.90 21.21
N GLU A 74 0.25 2.65 21.47
CA GLU A 74 -0.25 1.64 22.41
C GLU A 74 -0.36 0.24 21.75
N ASN A 75 0.34 0.04 20.61
CA ASN A 75 0.39 -1.19 19.82
C ASN A 75 -0.98 -1.71 19.35
N LEU A 76 -1.93 -0.79 19.15
CA LEU A 76 -3.30 -1.05 18.71
C LEU A 76 -3.99 -2.20 19.49
N PRO A 77 -4.64 -1.90 20.63
CA PRO A 77 -5.17 -2.92 21.54
C PRO A 77 -6.19 -3.82 20.85
N GLU A 78 -6.37 -5.03 21.39
CA GLU A 78 -7.27 -6.03 20.84
C GLU A 78 -8.70 -5.46 20.62
N GLY A 79 -9.22 -5.68 19.41
CA GLY A 79 -10.55 -5.17 19.01
C GLY A 79 -10.57 -3.73 18.51
N ALA A 80 -9.49 -2.95 18.66
CA ALA A 80 -9.37 -1.63 18.05
C ALA A 80 -9.29 -1.75 16.52
N LYS A 81 -9.88 -0.76 15.82
CA LYS A 81 -9.93 -0.75 14.35
C LYS A 81 -9.59 0.63 13.83
N LEU A 82 -8.62 0.70 12.92
CA LEU A 82 -8.27 1.90 12.19
C LEU A 82 -8.57 1.68 10.71
N ARG A 83 -9.36 2.58 10.11
CA ARG A 83 -9.73 2.53 8.69
C ARG A 83 -9.03 3.65 7.94
N SER A 84 -8.64 3.38 6.69
CA SER A 84 -8.05 4.37 5.78
C SER A 84 -6.89 5.13 6.41
N LEU A 85 -6.01 4.39 7.10
CA LEU A 85 -4.90 4.98 7.82
C LEU A 85 -3.80 5.35 6.82
N ARG A 86 -3.59 6.66 6.66
CA ARG A 86 -2.47 7.15 5.85
C ARG A 86 -1.17 7.11 6.65
N LEU A 87 -0.16 6.42 6.12
CA LEU A 87 1.19 6.32 6.68
C LEU A 87 2.22 6.72 5.63
N GLU A 88 3.32 7.32 6.08
CA GLU A 88 4.41 7.81 5.24
C GLU A 88 5.75 7.52 5.92
N SER A 89 6.77 7.22 5.13
CA SER A 89 8.13 6.97 5.60
C SER A 89 9.12 7.57 4.62
N ASP A 90 9.91 8.52 5.11
CA ASP A 90 11.02 9.11 4.35
C ASP A 90 12.14 8.09 4.14
N ALA A 91 12.40 7.24 5.15
CA ALA A 91 13.46 6.24 5.08
C ALA A 91 13.18 5.14 4.05
N LEU A 92 11.91 4.72 3.94
CA LEU A 92 11.47 3.78 2.90
C LEU A 92 11.17 4.48 1.57
N GLY A 93 10.98 5.81 1.58
CA GLY A 93 10.50 6.56 0.43
C GLY A 93 9.09 6.14 0.01
N LEU A 94 8.25 5.74 0.98
CA LEU A 94 6.95 5.13 0.73
C LEU A 94 5.81 5.88 1.40
N VAL A 95 4.67 5.84 0.73
CA VAL A 95 3.44 6.37 1.29
C VAL A 95 2.23 5.51 0.97
N GLY A 96 1.39 5.24 1.96
CA GLY A 96 0.32 4.25 1.85
C GLY A 96 -0.96 4.70 2.54
N VAL A 97 -2.09 4.16 2.08
CA VAL A 97 -3.35 4.19 2.83
C VAL A 97 -3.73 2.75 3.09
N VAL A 98 -3.69 2.35 4.35
CA VAL A 98 -4.08 1.00 4.77
C VAL A 98 -5.59 0.99 4.93
N ASP A 99 -6.28 0.10 4.21
CA ASP A 99 -7.76 0.07 4.20
C ASP A 99 -8.32 -0.18 5.60
N LEU A 100 -7.78 -1.18 6.31
CA LEU A 100 -8.15 -1.51 7.67
C LEU A 100 -6.98 -2.15 8.43
N VAL A 101 -6.78 -1.72 9.67
CA VAL A 101 -5.88 -2.34 10.64
C VAL A 101 -6.69 -2.73 11.86
N GLU A 102 -6.65 -3.99 12.25
CA GLU A 102 -7.36 -4.52 13.43
C GLU A 102 -6.36 -4.97 14.49
N GLY A 103 -6.56 -4.55 15.74
CA GLY A 103 -5.78 -5.03 16.87
C GLY A 103 -6.13 -6.48 17.19
N GLY A 104 -5.11 -7.34 17.29
CA GLY A 104 -5.25 -8.76 17.62
C GLY A 104 -4.35 -9.18 18.78
N PRO A 105 -4.53 -10.40 19.32
CA PRO A 105 -3.82 -10.88 20.51
C PRO A 105 -2.29 -10.93 20.32
N ASP A 106 -1.82 -11.18 19.11
CA ASP A 106 -0.38 -11.28 18.79
C ASP A 106 0.21 -10.03 18.12
N GLY A 107 -0.60 -8.99 17.92
CA GLY A 107 -0.28 -7.79 17.14
C GLY A 107 -1.34 -7.48 16.09
N ALA A 108 -1.21 -6.34 15.44
CA ALA A 108 -2.16 -5.85 14.46
C ALA A 108 -2.24 -6.76 13.21
N GLN A 109 -3.45 -6.94 12.69
CA GLN A 109 -3.72 -7.55 11.39
C GLN A 109 -4.07 -6.48 10.36
N ILE A 110 -3.45 -6.56 9.19
CA ILE A 110 -3.75 -5.71 8.04
C ILE A 110 -4.85 -6.40 7.23
N VAL A 111 -5.86 -5.63 6.80
CA VAL A 111 -6.89 -6.10 5.88
C VAL A 111 -6.86 -5.22 4.63
N ASP A 112 -6.55 -5.81 3.47
CA ASP A 112 -6.50 -5.12 2.16
C ASP A 112 -7.64 -5.63 1.27
N TYR A 113 -8.62 -4.78 0.97
CA TYR A 113 -9.79 -5.23 0.23
C TYR A 113 -9.48 -5.31 -1.27
N LYS A 114 -9.62 -6.51 -1.85
CA LYS A 114 -9.54 -6.74 -3.30
C LYS A 114 -10.87 -7.16 -3.89
N LYS A 115 -11.18 -6.65 -5.09
CA LYS A 115 -12.32 -7.11 -5.89
C LYS A 115 -12.01 -8.46 -6.53
N GLY A 116 -12.96 -9.38 -6.47
CA GLY A 116 -12.89 -10.69 -7.14
C GLY A 116 -12.59 -11.84 -6.17
N SER A 117 -12.43 -13.05 -6.70
CA SER A 117 -12.03 -14.20 -5.91
C SER A 117 -10.53 -14.21 -5.68
N ALA A 118 -10.10 -14.42 -4.44
CA ALA A 118 -8.72 -14.70 -4.11
C ALA A 118 -8.16 -15.84 -4.97
N ARG A 119 -6.87 -15.75 -5.31
CA ARG A 119 -6.15 -16.88 -5.90
C ARG A 119 -6.16 -18.03 -4.89
N ARG A 120 -6.19 -19.26 -5.40
CA ARG A 120 -6.18 -20.47 -4.58
C ARG A 120 -5.03 -21.38 -4.96
N THR A 121 -4.47 -22.06 -3.96
CA THR A 121 -3.48 -23.13 -4.16
C THR A 121 -4.15 -24.35 -4.80
N SER A 122 -3.35 -25.35 -5.16
CA SER A 122 -3.87 -26.66 -5.60
C SER A 122 -4.72 -27.36 -4.54
N GLU A 123 -4.54 -27.02 -3.27
CA GLU A 123 -5.29 -27.58 -2.13
C GLU A 123 -6.56 -26.76 -1.83
N GLY A 124 -6.80 -25.67 -2.57
CA GLY A 124 -7.98 -24.82 -2.43
C GLY A 124 -7.83 -23.69 -1.41
N GLU A 125 -6.70 -23.58 -0.74
CA GLU A 125 -6.42 -22.52 0.25
C GLU A 125 -6.24 -21.16 -0.43
N ARG A 126 -6.66 -20.09 0.24
CA ARG A 126 -6.48 -18.73 -0.28
C ARG A 126 -5.00 -18.36 -0.26
N GLU A 127 -4.54 -17.75 -1.34
CA GLU A 127 -3.16 -17.31 -1.49
C GLU A 127 -3.14 -15.92 -2.13
N ALA A 128 -2.42 -14.99 -1.50
CA ALA A 128 -2.19 -13.67 -2.07
C ALA A 128 -1.30 -13.79 -3.33
N ARG A 129 -1.56 -12.95 -4.33
CA ARG A 129 -0.64 -12.84 -5.47
C ARG A 129 0.62 -12.10 -5.02
N GLU A 130 1.75 -12.37 -5.65
CA GLU A 130 3.03 -11.70 -5.31
C GLU A 130 2.93 -10.16 -5.21
N PRO A 131 2.27 -9.43 -6.14
CA PRO A 131 2.09 -7.98 -6.00
C PRO A 131 1.28 -7.57 -4.76
N GLU A 132 0.31 -8.38 -4.35
CA GLU A 132 -0.53 -8.16 -3.17
C GLU A 132 0.28 -8.42 -1.90
N SER A 133 1.08 -9.49 -1.87
CA SER A 133 2.01 -9.80 -0.78
C SER A 133 3.02 -8.66 -0.56
N ILE A 134 3.57 -8.08 -1.65
CA ILE A 134 4.48 -6.93 -1.56
C ILE A 134 3.74 -5.68 -1.05
N GLN A 135 2.50 -5.45 -1.49
CA GLN A 135 1.70 -4.32 -1.04
C GLN A 135 1.44 -4.38 0.48
N VAL A 136 0.98 -5.51 1.00
CA VAL A 136 0.71 -5.66 2.44
C VAL A 136 2.00 -5.70 3.27
N GLY A 137 3.10 -6.25 2.72
CA GLY A 137 4.42 -6.20 3.35
C GLY A 137 4.92 -4.77 3.52
N ALA A 138 4.73 -3.91 2.51
CA ALA A 138 5.07 -2.49 2.61
C ALA A 138 4.20 -1.75 3.66
N TYR A 139 2.92 -2.08 3.78
CA TYR A 139 2.07 -1.56 4.86
C TYR A 139 2.53 -2.03 6.24
N ALA A 140 2.98 -3.28 6.36
CA ALA A 140 3.51 -3.79 7.63
C ALA A 140 4.77 -3.02 8.05
N LEU A 141 5.68 -2.72 7.12
CA LEU A 141 6.87 -1.92 7.40
C LEU A 141 6.50 -0.49 7.84
N LEU A 142 5.54 0.15 7.15
CA LEU A 142 5.05 1.47 7.54
C LEU A 142 4.44 1.47 8.95
N LEU A 143 3.66 0.44 9.30
CA LEU A 143 3.09 0.28 10.64
C LEU A 143 4.17 0.04 11.71
N GLN A 144 5.18 -0.77 11.41
CA GLN A 144 6.29 -1.04 12.32
C GLN A 144 7.12 0.21 12.61
N GLU A 145 7.35 1.07 11.62
CA GLU A 145 8.01 2.37 11.82
C GLU A 145 7.24 3.28 12.79
N HIS A 146 5.91 3.09 12.87
CA HIS A 146 5.02 3.79 13.81
C HIS A 146 4.80 3.01 15.12
N GLY A 147 5.65 2.01 15.41
CA GLY A 147 5.65 1.27 16.67
C GLY A 147 4.64 0.12 16.77
N VAL A 148 3.97 -0.23 15.67
CA VAL A 148 2.98 -1.31 15.68
C VAL A 148 3.60 -2.65 15.30
N LYS A 149 3.47 -3.63 16.19
CA LYS A 149 3.76 -5.03 15.88
C LYS A 149 2.66 -5.57 14.98
N VAL A 150 3.03 -5.98 13.77
CA VAL A 150 2.13 -6.63 12.81
C VAL A 150 2.26 -8.14 12.91
N SER A 151 1.14 -8.83 13.08
CA SER A 151 1.07 -10.30 13.23
C SER A 151 0.68 -11.01 11.93
N GLY A 152 0.00 -10.32 11.00
CA GLY A 152 -0.41 -10.88 9.72
C GLY A 152 -1.15 -9.90 8.82
N ALA A 153 -1.49 -10.38 7.62
CA ALA A 153 -2.31 -9.66 6.65
C ALA A 153 -3.30 -10.61 5.97
N VAL A 154 -4.50 -10.13 5.66
CA VAL A 154 -5.61 -10.88 5.05
C VAL A 154 -6.22 -10.13 3.88
#